data_AF-A0A8B6XMD6-F1
#
_entry.id   AF-A0A8B6XMD6-F1
#
_cell.length_a   1.000
_cell.length_b   1.000
_cell.length_c   1.000
_cell.angle_alpha   90.00
_cell.angle_beta   90.00
_cell.angle_gamma   90.00
#
_symmetry.space_group_name_H-M   'P 1'
#
loop_
_entity.id
_entity.type
_entity.pdbx_description
1 polymer ?
#
loop_
_entity_poly.entity_id
_entity_poly.type
_entity_poly.pdbx_seq_one_letter_code
_entity_poly.pdbx_strand_id
1 'polypeptide(L)'
;TYPSLTDNQQNCSLPNDLPSNWDSLPKESQDYWEKEKKWTCYINEYKLNNTAVGVWVVGVLYYNDTHPLTKALLPQNAPPAEDNCSAVGYYFQAYSRACLYWDKKINTWNSEGCETIENETNSYQTVCACTHLTDFGGGGPIADAAPLDFGALKRFDLASNPTVFSVVMAIFGIYLILFVWARKKDKRDLEKNKVIFLPENHPDDKYLYEIVVETGFDFGASTSADVVIVLT
;
A
#
# COMPACT_ATOMS: atom_id res chain seq x y z
N THR A 1 16.49 10.96 0.02
CA THR A 1 15.86 12.29 0.07
C THR A 1 15.86 12.88 -1.34
N TYR A 2 14.87 13.71 -1.72
CA TYR A 2 14.48 13.88 -3.13
C TYR A 2 14.22 15.33 -3.55
N PRO A 3 14.29 15.63 -4.87
CA PRO A 3 14.52 16.98 -5.39
C PRO A 3 13.35 17.94 -5.46
N SER A 4 13.76 19.21 -5.41
CA SER A 4 13.04 20.44 -5.74
C SER A 4 12.28 20.40 -7.06
N LEU A 5 10.96 20.64 -6.97
CA LEU A 5 10.05 20.93 -8.09
C LEU A 5 10.32 22.26 -8.81
N THR A 6 11.15 23.14 -8.24
CA THR A 6 11.50 24.44 -8.83
C THR A 6 12.72 24.38 -9.75
N ASP A 7 13.48 23.27 -9.75
CA ASP A 7 14.72 23.11 -10.51
C ASP A 7 14.53 22.21 -11.75
N ASN A 8 14.17 22.81 -12.88
CA ASN A 8 14.03 22.11 -14.15
C ASN A 8 15.35 22.09 -14.94
N GLN A 9 16.33 21.26 -14.56
CA GLN A 9 17.62 21.24 -15.26
C GLN A 9 17.68 20.21 -16.40
N GLN A 10 17.32 20.68 -17.60
CA GLN A 10 17.78 20.10 -18.86
C GLN A 10 19.20 20.60 -19.15
N ASN A 11 20.12 19.70 -19.52
CA ASN A 11 21.57 19.92 -19.60
C ASN A 11 22.28 19.96 -18.23
N CYS A 12 21.90 19.07 -17.32
CA CYS A 12 22.56 18.90 -16.04
C CYS A 12 23.95 18.28 -16.24
N SER A 13 24.98 18.97 -15.75
CA SER A 13 26.33 18.43 -15.66
C SER A 13 26.51 17.93 -14.23
N LEU A 14 26.87 16.66 -14.08
CA LEU A 14 27.13 16.11 -12.75
C LEU A 14 28.64 16.21 -12.43
N PRO A 15 29.02 16.61 -11.21
CA PRO A 15 28.14 17.03 -10.12
C PRO A 15 27.50 18.42 -10.31
N ASN A 16 26.28 18.62 -9.79
CA ASN A 16 25.60 19.92 -9.78
C ASN A 16 26.35 20.94 -8.90
N ASP A 17 26.43 22.20 -9.35
CA ASP A 17 27.04 23.31 -8.62
C ASP A 17 26.28 23.66 -7.34
N LEU A 18 26.99 24.10 -6.29
CA LEU A 18 26.35 24.52 -5.04
C LEU A 18 25.33 25.66 -5.28
N PRO A 19 24.17 25.65 -4.59
CA PRO A 19 23.18 26.69 -4.75
C PRO A 19 23.73 28.02 -4.21
N SER A 20 23.35 29.13 -4.85
CA SER A 20 23.85 30.47 -4.53
C SER A 20 23.58 30.92 -3.09
N ASN A 21 22.64 30.29 -2.41
CA ASN A 21 22.27 30.54 -1.02
C ASN A 21 22.82 29.47 -0.03
N TRP A 22 23.85 28.70 -0.42
CA TRP A 22 24.40 27.58 0.34
C TRP A 22 24.59 27.85 1.83
N ASP A 23 25.29 28.93 2.16
CA ASP A 23 25.65 29.27 3.55
C ASP A 23 24.46 29.63 4.43
N SER A 24 23.31 29.95 3.82
CA SER A 24 22.05 30.27 4.50
C SER A 24 21.11 29.08 4.64
N LEU A 25 21.42 27.95 4.02
CA LEU A 25 20.59 26.75 4.09
C LEU A 25 20.71 26.06 5.46
N PRO A 26 19.62 25.48 5.98
CA PRO A 26 19.68 24.60 7.14
C PRO A 26 20.68 23.46 6.93
N LYS A 27 21.32 23.03 8.02
CA LYS A 27 22.31 21.93 8.00
C LYS A 27 21.76 20.67 7.32
N GLU A 28 20.49 20.37 7.56
CA GLU A 28 19.78 19.23 6.98
C GLU A 28 19.63 19.35 5.44
N SER A 29 19.38 20.56 4.94
CA SER A 29 19.32 20.84 3.50
C SER A 29 20.69 20.82 2.83
N GLN A 30 21.74 21.25 3.54
CA GLN A 30 23.12 21.13 3.06
C GLN A 30 23.55 19.66 3.00
N ASP A 31 23.30 18.89 4.05
CA ASP A 31 23.53 17.46 4.11
C ASP A 31 22.80 16.71 2.98
N TYR A 32 21.55 17.10 2.71
CA TYR A 32 20.77 16.57 1.60
C TYR A 32 21.43 16.85 0.24
N TRP A 33 21.88 18.10 0.02
CA TRP A 33 22.54 18.49 -1.21
C TRP A 33 23.78 17.66 -1.50
N GLU A 34 24.68 17.53 -0.52
CA GLU A 34 25.95 16.82 -0.70
C GLU A 34 25.76 15.33 -0.95
N LYS A 35 24.81 14.70 -0.25
CA LYS A 35 24.58 13.25 -0.31
C LYS A 35 23.84 12.82 -1.57
N GLU A 36 22.93 13.65 -2.10
CA GLU A 36 22.01 13.21 -3.16
C GLU A 36 21.83 14.23 -4.28
N LYS A 37 21.50 15.48 -3.98
CA LYS A 37 21.14 16.50 -5.00
C LYS A 37 22.31 16.86 -5.92
N LYS A 38 23.55 16.80 -5.42
CA LYS A 38 24.79 16.99 -6.18
C LYS A 38 24.97 15.96 -7.32
N TRP A 39 24.38 14.77 -7.19
CA TRP A 39 24.63 13.62 -8.08
C TRP A 39 23.39 13.12 -8.83
N THR A 40 22.36 13.96 -8.97
CA THR A 40 21.07 13.55 -9.52
C THR A 40 20.53 14.55 -10.54
N CYS A 41 19.85 14.04 -11.56
CA CYS A 41 19.23 14.81 -12.63
C CYS A 41 17.73 14.51 -12.72
N TYR A 42 16.95 15.47 -13.22
CA TYR A 42 15.48 15.39 -13.17
C TYR A 42 14.85 15.67 -14.53
N ILE A 43 13.80 14.91 -14.86
CA ILE A 43 13.07 15.03 -16.12
C ILE A 43 11.57 15.15 -15.80
N ASN A 44 10.98 16.28 -16.21
CA ASN A 44 9.59 16.64 -15.94
C ASN A 44 8.62 16.08 -17.03
N GLU A 45 7.35 15.88 -16.66
CA GLU A 45 6.21 15.44 -17.49
C GLU A 45 6.01 16.17 -18.83
N TYR A 46 6.17 17.50 -18.88
CA TYR A 46 6.02 18.32 -20.09
C TYR A 46 7.01 17.89 -21.18
N LYS A 47 8.15 17.31 -20.81
CA LYS A 47 9.19 16.82 -21.74
C LYS A 47 8.94 15.39 -22.21
N LEU A 48 8.05 14.65 -21.54
CA LEU A 48 7.58 13.33 -21.96
C LEU A 48 6.30 13.41 -22.80
N ASN A 49 5.97 14.59 -23.36
CA ASN A 49 4.80 14.79 -24.21
C ASN A 49 3.47 14.38 -23.55
N ASN A 50 3.33 14.59 -22.23
CA ASN A 50 2.16 14.20 -21.44
C ASN A 50 1.74 12.72 -21.56
N THR A 51 2.65 11.84 -22.01
CA THR A 51 2.36 10.41 -22.13
C THR A 51 2.48 9.65 -20.81
N ALA A 52 2.95 10.31 -19.75
CA ALA A 52 3.10 9.74 -18.42
C ALA A 52 2.65 10.76 -17.36
N VAL A 53 1.81 10.32 -16.42
CA VAL A 53 1.31 11.12 -15.29
C VAL A 53 2.25 10.98 -14.10
N GLY A 54 2.68 12.11 -13.51
CA GLY A 54 3.51 12.15 -12.29
C GLY A 54 4.95 12.63 -12.52
N VAL A 55 5.69 12.86 -11.43
CA VAL A 55 7.08 13.33 -11.47
C VAL A 55 8.03 12.15 -11.59
N TRP A 56 8.87 12.15 -12.63
CA TRP A 56 9.85 11.10 -12.90
C TRP A 56 11.26 11.56 -12.51
N VAL A 57 11.97 10.74 -11.74
CA VAL A 57 13.34 11.02 -11.30
C VAL A 57 14.30 10.05 -11.96
N VAL A 58 15.39 10.57 -12.55
CA VAL A 58 16.44 9.78 -13.22
C VAL A 58 17.80 10.10 -12.58
N GLY A 59 18.21 9.28 -11.61
CA GLY A 59 19.51 9.43 -10.96
C GLY A 59 20.64 8.72 -11.71
N VAL A 60 21.83 9.33 -11.77
CA VAL A 60 23.08 8.68 -12.20
C VAL A 60 24.09 8.83 -11.07
N LEU A 61 24.28 7.77 -10.28
CA LEU A 61 25.19 7.80 -9.13
C LEU A 61 26.60 7.34 -9.55
N TYR A 62 27.62 8.13 -9.23
CA TYR A 62 29.03 7.74 -9.39
C TYR A 62 29.44 6.76 -8.29
N TYR A 63 30.06 5.64 -8.69
CA TYR A 63 30.46 4.58 -7.78
C TYR A 63 31.76 4.89 -7.04
N ASN A 64 31.74 4.69 -5.72
CA ASN A 64 32.94 4.62 -4.89
C ASN A 64 32.77 3.51 -3.84
N ASP A 65 33.67 2.53 -3.86
CA ASP A 65 33.72 1.36 -2.96
C ASP A 65 33.84 1.71 -1.47
N THR A 66 34.29 2.93 -1.15
CA THR A 66 34.50 3.34 0.24
C THR A 66 33.27 3.98 0.87
N HIS A 67 32.21 4.27 0.10
CA HIS A 67 31.05 5.01 0.62
C HIS A 67 29.96 4.06 1.15
N PRO A 68 29.46 4.23 2.40
CA PRO A 68 28.52 3.29 3.01
C PRO A 68 27.14 3.25 2.33
N LEU A 69 26.68 4.35 1.71
CA LEU A 69 25.40 4.38 0.98
C LEU A 69 25.43 3.58 -0.33
N THR A 70 26.56 3.55 -1.06
CA THR A 70 26.69 2.80 -2.32
C THR A 70 26.69 1.29 -2.08
N LYS A 71 27.16 0.85 -0.90
CA LYS A 71 27.25 -0.56 -0.49
C LYS A 71 25.89 -1.18 -0.10
N ALA A 72 24.94 -0.38 0.38
CA ALA A 72 23.63 -0.86 0.85
C ALA A 72 22.58 -1.10 -0.27
N LEU A 73 22.86 -0.62 -1.48
CA LEU A 73 21.88 -0.53 -2.58
C LEU A 73 22.09 -1.59 -3.68
N LEU A 74 22.95 -2.60 -3.45
CA LEU A 74 23.29 -3.64 -4.43
C LEU A 74 22.48 -4.94 -4.25
N PRO A 75 21.94 -5.56 -5.32
CA PRO A 75 21.66 -6.99 -5.31
C PRO A 75 23.00 -7.77 -5.34
N GLN A 76 23.13 -8.80 -4.49
CA GLN A 76 24.40 -9.43 -4.09
C GLN A 76 25.33 -9.98 -5.22
N ASN A 77 24.90 -10.09 -6.48
CA ASN A 77 25.56 -10.94 -7.49
C ASN A 77 25.72 -10.34 -8.92
N ALA A 78 26.07 -9.06 -9.09
CA ALA A 78 26.36 -8.53 -10.43
C ALA A 78 27.84 -8.75 -10.84
N PRO A 79 28.13 -9.43 -11.96
CA PRO A 79 29.52 -9.67 -12.41
C PRO A 79 30.13 -8.42 -13.11
N PRO A 80 31.47 -8.23 -13.04
CA PRO A 80 32.15 -7.08 -13.63
C PRO A 80 32.31 -7.21 -15.16
N ALA A 81 32.24 -6.10 -15.87
CA ALA A 81 32.49 -6.03 -17.31
C ALA A 81 34.00 -5.86 -17.61
N GLU A 82 34.55 -6.72 -18.47
CA GLU A 82 35.90 -6.61 -19.03
C GLU A 82 35.84 -5.88 -20.38
N ASP A 83 36.53 -4.73 -20.48
CA ASP A 83 37.38 -4.33 -21.62
C ASP A 83 37.86 -2.88 -21.42
N ASN A 84 39.03 -2.55 -21.97
CA ASN A 84 39.95 -1.47 -21.57
C ASN A 84 39.51 0.00 -21.86
N CYS A 85 38.23 0.33 -21.72
CA CYS A 85 37.76 1.62 -21.24
C CYS A 85 37.21 1.34 -19.84
N SER A 86 37.59 2.06 -18.79
CA SER A 86 36.99 1.83 -17.47
C SER A 86 35.48 2.05 -17.59
N ALA A 87 34.72 0.97 -17.78
CA ALA A 87 33.29 1.01 -17.93
C ALA A 87 32.76 1.59 -16.63
N VAL A 88 32.24 2.81 -16.68
CA VAL A 88 31.62 3.43 -15.52
C VAL A 88 30.32 2.67 -15.30
N GLY A 89 30.32 1.77 -14.33
CA GLY A 89 29.10 1.13 -13.86
C GLY A 89 28.17 2.20 -13.30
N TYR A 90 27.01 2.37 -13.91
CA TYR A 90 25.97 3.28 -13.45
C TYR A 90 24.79 2.47 -12.92
N TYR A 91 24.25 2.90 -11.78
CA TYR A 91 22.99 2.39 -11.27
C TYR A 91 21.88 3.33 -11.73
N PHE A 92 20.94 2.78 -12.50
CA PHE A 92 19.73 3.47 -12.92
C PHE A 92 18.59 3.11 -11.97
N GLN A 93 18.02 4.10 -11.30
CA GLN A 93 16.81 3.94 -10.51
C GLN A 93 15.77 4.94 -10.99
N ALA A 94 14.62 4.41 -11.41
CA ALA A 94 13.44 5.18 -11.76
C ALA A 94 12.31 4.81 -10.79
N TYR A 95 11.71 5.83 -10.19
CA TYR A 95 10.50 5.70 -9.40
C TYR A 95 9.70 7.00 -9.62
N SER A 96 8.41 6.94 -9.34
CA SER A 96 7.51 8.08 -9.47
C SER A 96 6.74 8.30 -8.19
N ARG A 97 6.52 9.57 -7.91
CA ARG A 97 5.87 10.07 -6.70
C ARG A 97 4.80 11.06 -7.13
N ALA A 98 3.66 10.94 -6.50
CA ALA A 98 2.53 11.84 -6.71
C ALA A 98 1.72 11.88 -5.43
N CYS A 99 1.25 13.07 -5.08
CA CYS A 99 0.25 13.28 -4.05
C CYS A 99 -1.02 13.72 -4.76
N LEU A 100 -2.01 12.82 -4.79
CA LEU A 100 -3.23 12.98 -5.56
C LEU A 100 -4.44 12.84 -4.66
N TYR A 101 -5.53 13.45 -5.10
CA TYR A 101 -6.85 13.23 -4.54
C TYR A 101 -7.84 12.84 -5.64
N TRP A 102 -8.87 12.11 -5.26
CA TRP A 102 -9.95 11.78 -6.18
C TRP A 102 -10.91 12.95 -6.34
N ASP A 103 -10.89 13.59 -7.51
CA ASP A 103 -11.83 14.66 -7.83
C ASP A 103 -13.13 14.08 -8.38
N LYS A 104 -14.18 14.12 -7.56
CA LYS A 104 -15.50 13.59 -7.90
C LYS A 104 -16.21 14.36 -9.01
N LYS A 105 -15.82 15.61 -9.30
CA LYS A 105 -16.46 16.43 -10.35
C LYS A 105 -16.02 16.00 -11.74
N ILE A 106 -14.72 15.75 -11.89
CA ILE A 106 -14.10 15.32 -13.16
C ILE A 106 -13.86 13.81 -13.21
N ASN A 107 -14.14 13.11 -12.11
CA ASN A 107 -14.03 11.66 -11.93
C ASN A 107 -12.62 11.13 -12.28
N THR A 108 -11.60 11.84 -11.82
CA THR A 108 -10.18 11.49 -12.06
C THR A 108 -9.30 11.94 -10.89
N TRP A 109 -8.07 11.44 -10.85
CA TRP A 109 -7.05 11.87 -9.91
C TRP A 109 -6.55 13.27 -10.25
N ASN A 110 -6.49 14.15 -9.25
CA ASN A 110 -6.00 15.53 -9.37
C ASN A 110 -4.97 15.81 -8.27
N SER A 111 -4.02 16.71 -8.51
CA SER A 111 -2.97 17.14 -7.56
C SER A 111 -3.24 18.51 -6.94
N GLU A 112 -4.29 19.21 -7.37
CA GLU A 112 -4.59 20.56 -6.88
C GLU A 112 -4.72 20.62 -5.34
N GLY A 113 -3.97 21.54 -4.72
CA GLY A 113 -3.96 21.70 -3.27
C GLY A 113 -3.25 20.59 -2.48
N CYS A 114 -2.56 19.67 -3.16
CA CYS A 114 -1.71 18.63 -2.58
C CYS A 114 -0.27 18.76 -3.10
N GLU A 115 0.70 18.70 -2.20
CA GLU A 115 2.12 18.75 -2.50
C GLU A 115 2.88 17.63 -1.80
N THR A 116 3.97 17.19 -2.42
CA THR A 116 4.85 16.18 -1.83
C THR A 116 5.89 16.86 -0.94
N ILE A 117 6.01 16.40 0.29
CA ILE A 117 7.03 16.89 1.24
C ILE A 117 8.37 16.25 0.87
N GLU A 118 9.27 17.02 0.28
CA GLU A 118 10.50 16.52 -0.37
C GLU A 118 11.53 15.93 0.59
N ASN A 119 11.72 16.55 1.76
CA ASN A 119 12.68 16.13 2.78
C ASN A 119 12.26 14.84 3.51
N GLU A 120 10.96 14.52 3.51
CA GLU A 120 10.41 13.33 4.21
C GLU A 120 10.08 12.18 3.26
N THR A 121 10.00 12.44 1.94
CA THR A 121 9.69 11.45 0.91
C THR A 121 10.94 10.69 0.44
N ASN A 122 10.86 9.36 0.33
CA ASN A 122 11.93 8.45 -0.12
C ASN A 122 11.42 7.36 -1.08
N SER A 123 12.27 6.44 -1.56
CA SER A 123 11.91 5.44 -2.60
C SER A 123 10.81 4.48 -2.19
N TYR A 124 10.58 4.36 -0.87
CA TYR A 124 9.65 3.43 -0.27
C TYR A 124 8.41 4.13 0.31
N GLN A 125 8.44 5.45 0.47
CA GLN A 125 7.38 6.22 1.12
C GLN A 125 7.23 7.60 0.48
N THR A 126 5.99 7.96 0.14
CA THR A 126 5.61 9.31 -0.28
C THR A 126 4.89 10.01 0.87
N VAL A 127 5.36 11.19 1.27
CA VAL A 127 4.74 12.04 2.29
C VAL A 127 4.06 13.22 1.61
N CYS A 128 2.78 13.42 1.91
CA CYS A 128 1.93 14.41 1.25
C CYS A 128 1.41 15.45 2.25
N ALA A 129 1.48 16.73 1.86
CA ALA A 129 0.77 17.83 2.52
C ALA A 129 -0.39 18.25 1.60
N CYS A 130 -1.62 18.17 2.11
CA CYS A 130 -2.81 18.58 1.36
C CYS A 130 -3.60 19.61 2.16
N THR A 131 -4.25 20.54 1.45
CA THR A 131 -4.99 21.67 2.02
C THR A 131 -6.50 21.43 2.11
N HIS A 132 -6.98 20.24 1.74
CA HIS A 132 -8.38 19.85 1.73
C HIS A 132 -8.57 18.45 2.36
N LEU A 133 -9.82 18.01 2.53
CA LEU A 133 -10.16 16.69 3.09
C LEU A 133 -10.91 15.86 2.04
N THR A 134 -10.24 14.87 1.48
CA THR A 134 -10.74 14.05 0.37
C THR A 134 -10.22 12.61 0.44
N ASP A 135 -10.61 11.79 -0.52
CA ASP A 135 -10.01 10.47 -0.73
C ASP A 135 -8.62 10.66 -1.39
N PHE A 136 -7.55 10.34 -0.66
CA PHE A 136 -6.17 10.56 -1.11
C PHE A 136 -5.52 9.29 -1.70
N GLY A 137 -4.63 9.50 -2.67
CA GLY A 137 -3.80 8.47 -3.28
C GLY A 137 -2.35 8.95 -3.40
N GLY A 138 -1.41 8.03 -3.17
CA GLY A 138 0.02 8.30 -3.26
C GLY A 138 0.73 7.32 -4.20
N GLY A 139 1.80 7.79 -4.85
CA GLY A 139 2.66 6.97 -5.74
C GLY A 139 2.32 7.12 -7.22
N GLY A 140 3.32 6.91 -8.10
CA GLY A 140 3.14 6.95 -9.55
C GLY A 140 3.64 5.68 -10.28
N PRO A 141 3.41 5.61 -11.60
CA PRO A 141 2.15 6.01 -12.20
C PRO A 141 1.09 5.02 -11.70
N ILE A 142 -0.05 5.53 -11.24
CA ILE A 142 -1.26 4.73 -11.19
C ILE A 142 -1.61 4.52 -12.66
N ALA A 143 -1.04 3.49 -13.28
CA ALA A 143 -1.53 3.04 -14.56
C ALA A 143 -3.04 2.87 -14.37
N ASP A 144 -3.84 3.52 -15.20
CA ASP A 144 -5.24 3.15 -15.33
C ASP A 144 -5.24 1.63 -15.36
N ALA A 145 -5.92 1.00 -14.40
CA ALA A 145 -5.98 -0.45 -14.36
C ALA A 145 -6.48 -0.87 -15.74
N ALA A 146 -5.58 -1.44 -16.55
CA ALA A 146 -5.93 -1.82 -17.90
C ALA A 146 -7.20 -2.66 -17.77
N PRO A 147 -8.26 -2.34 -18.55
CA PRO A 147 -9.53 -3.04 -18.40
C PRO A 147 -9.24 -4.53 -18.44
N LEU A 148 -9.78 -5.27 -17.45
CA LEU A 148 -9.58 -6.70 -17.29
C LEU A 148 -9.72 -7.39 -18.65
N ASP A 149 -8.60 -7.79 -19.25
CA ASP A 149 -8.61 -8.47 -20.54
C ASP A 149 -9.02 -9.93 -20.34
N PHE A 150 -10.33 -10.16 -20.41
CA PHE A 150 -10.90 -11.50 -20.44
C PHE A 150 -10.52 -12.30 -21.70
N GLY A 151 -9.74 -11.73 -22.62
CA GLY A 151 -9.11 -12.47 -23.73
C GLY A 151 -8.25 -13.64 -23.25
N ALA A 152 -7.63 -13.54 -22.07
CA ALA A 152 -6.92 -14.66 -21.44
C ALA A 152 -7.87 -15.82 -21.06
N LEU A 153 -9.13 -15.52 -20.69
CA LEU A 153 -10.14 -16.56 -20.41
C LEU A 153 -10.53 -17.35 -21.66
N LYS A 154 -10.40 -16.76 -22.87
CA LYS A 154 -10.64 -17.47 -24.13
C LYS A 154 -9.57 -18.53 -24.45
N ARG A 155 -8.38 -18.43 -23.83
CA ARG A 155 -7.30 -19.42 -23.98
C ARG A 155 -7.44 -20.61 -23.05
N PHE A 156 -8.25 -20.49 -22.00
CA PHE A 156 -8.65 -21.64 -21.20
C PHE A 156 -9.71 -22.42 -21.97
N ASP A 157 -9.25 -23.27 -22.89
CA ASP A 157 -10.09 -24.32 -23.42
C ASP A 157 -10.37 -25.31 -22.27
N LEU A 158 -11.51 -25.14 -21.62
CA LEU A 158 -11.96 -25.97 -20.50
C LEU A 158 -12.00 -27.47 -20.88
N ALA A 159 -12.08 -27.80 -22.16
CA ALA A 159 -12.05 -29.18 -22.66
C ALA A 159 -10.64 -29.76 -22.78
N SER A 160 -9.60 -28.92 -22.86
CA SER A 160 -8.20 -29.37 -23.02
C SER A 160 -7.59 -29.96 -21.74
N ASN A 161 -8.13 -29.59 -20.56
CA ASN A 161 -7.62 -30.07 -19.28
C ASN A 161 -8.77 -30.41 -18.30
N PRO A 162 -9.45 -31.55 -18.52
CA PRO A 162 -10.61 -31.95 -17.71
C PRO A 162 -10.25 -32.15 -16.23
N THR A 163 -8.98 -32.42 -15.91
CA THR A 163 -8.51 -32.61 -14.53
C THR A 163 -8.61 -31.31 -13.73
N VAL A 164 -8.09 -30.20 -14.26
CA VAL A 164 -8.15 -28.89 -13.58
C VAL A 164 -9.59 -28.45 -13.39
N PHE A 165 -10.42 -28.60 -14.43
CA PHE A 165 -11.84 -28.26 -14.35
C PHE A 165 -12.58 -29.08 -13.29
N SER A 166 -12.35 -30.40 -13.25
CA SER A 166 -12.94 -31.29 -12.24
C SER A 166 -12.56 -30.90 -10.82
N VAL A 167 -11.28 -30.57 -10.56
CA VAL A 167 -10.81 -30.13 -9.25
C VAL A 167 -11.47 -28.81 -8.83
N VAL A 168 -11.54 -27.82 -9.72
CA VAL A 168 -12.18 -26.53 -9.44
C VAL A 168 -13.67 -26.73 -9.11
N MET A 169 -14.37 -27.55 -9.89
CA MET A 169 -15.78 -27.86 -9.65
C MET A 169 -15.99 -28.63 -8.34
N ALA A 170 -15.07 -29.52 -7.96
CA ALA A 170 -15.12 -30.23 -6.69
C ALA A 170 -14.92 -29.27 -5.50
N ILE A 171 -13.94 -28.38 -5.57
CA ILE A 171 -13.71 -27.34 -4.54
C ILE A 171 -14.94 -26.45 -4.40
N PHE A 172 -15.51 -26.01 -5.54
CA PHE A 172 -16.72 -25.20 -5.54
C PHE A 172 -17.92 -25.95 -4.95
N GLY A 173 -18.09 -27.23 -5.27
CA GLY A 173 -19.12 -28.08 -4.68
C GLY A 173 -18.98 -28.25 -3.17
N ILE A 174 -17.76 -28.52 -2.68
CA ILE A 174 -17.46 -28.61 -1.24
C ILE A 174 -17.77 -27.28 -0.55
N TYR A 175 -17.36 -26.17 -1.16
CA TYR A 175 -17.64 -24.83 -0.64
C TYR A 175 -19.15 -24.61 -0.47
N LEU A 176 -19.97 -24.94 -1.48
CA LEU A 176 -21.42 -24.79 -1.40
C LEU A 176 -22.04 -25.66 -0.30
N ILE A 177 -21.58 -26.90 -0.14
CA ILE A 177 -22.04 -27.80 0.93
C ILE A 177 -21.73 -27.21 2.30
N LEU A 178 -20.50 -26.75 2.52
CA LEU A 178 -20.07 -26.12 3.77
C LEU A 178 -20.84 -24.81 4.02
N PHE A 179 -21.07 -24.02 2.98
CA PHE A 179 -21.83 -22.78 3.08
C PHE A 179 -23.28 -23.02 3.53
N VAL A 180 -23.96 -24.03 2.95
CA VAL A 180 -25.32 -24.41 3.37
C VAL A 180 -25.32 -24.93 4.80
N TRP A 181 -24.31 -25.71 5.20
CA TRP A 181 -24.18 -26.19 6.57
C TRP A 181 -23.97 -25.05 7.57
N ALA A 182 -23.07 -24.11 7.27
CA ALA A 182 -22.80 -22.92 8.07
C ALA A 182 -24.07 -22.06 8.23
N ARG A 183 -24.76 -21.75 7.12
CA ARG A 183 -26.06 -21.03 7.15
C ARG A 183 -27.10 -21.71 8.06
N LYS A 184 -27.16 -23.05 8.05
CA LYS A 184 -28.07 -23.79 8.95
C LYS A 184 -27.64 -23.70 10.41
N LYS A 185 -26.34 -23.69 10.69
CA LYS A 185 -25.80 -23.52 12.04
C LYS A 185 -26.05 -22.11 12.57
N ASP A 186 -25.79 -21.08 11.77
CA ASP A 186 -26.05 -19.68 12.13
C ASP A 186 -27.52 -19.46 12.47
N LYS A 187 -28.45 -20.02 11.67
CA LYS A 187 -29.88 -19.92 11.96
C LYS A 187 -30.27 -20.57 13.29
N ARG A 188 -29.68 -21.73 13.62
CA ARG A 188 -29.92 -22.41 14.90
C ARG A 188 -29.30 -21.65 16.07
N ASP A 189 -28.20 -20.94 15.83
CA ASP A 189 -27.53 -20.13 16.86
C ASP A 189 -28.36 -18.89 17.21
N LEU A 190 -28.95 -18.24 16.21
CA LEU A 190 -29.92 -17.14 16.42
C LEU A 190 -31.13 -17.57 17.27
N GLU A 191 -31.56 -18.83 17.17
CA GLU A 191 -32.65 -19.35 18.00
C GLU A 191 -32.23 -19.56 19.47
N LYS A 192 -30.93 -19.77 19.74
CA LYS A 192 -30.38 -19.92 21.10
C LYS A 192 -30.13 -18.58 21.78
N ASN A 193 -29.82 -17.53 21.02
CA ASN A 193 -29.62 -16.16 21.53
C ASN A 193 -30.92 -15.44 21.93
N LYS A 194 -32.00 -16.18 22.22
CA LYS A 194 -33.23 -15.57 22.71
C LYS A 194 -33.10 -15.28 24.20
N VAL A 195 -33.29 -14.02 24.56
CA VAL A 195 -33.44 -13.61 25.96
C VAL A 195 -34.70 -14.26 26.53
N ILE A 196 -34.53 -15.04 27.59
CA ILE A 196 -35.64 -15.67 28.31
C ILE A 196 -36.06 -14.72 29.43
N PHE A 197 -37.30 -14.22 29.37
CA PHE A 197 -37.87 -13.43 30.45
C PHE A 197 -38.28 -14.36 31.60
N LEU A 198 -37.85 -14.04 32.81
CA LEU A 198 -38.31 -14.75 34.00
C LEU A 198 -39.79 -14.43 34.27
N PRO A 199 -40.58 -15.37 34.80
CA PRO A 199 -42.00 -15.17 35.10
C PRO A 199 -42.27 -13.99 36.06
N GLU A 200 -41.28 -13.60 36.85
CA GLU A 200 -41.38 -12.57 37.89
C GLU A 200 -40.97 -11.17 37.41
N ASN A 201 -40.55 -11.01 36.15
CA ASN A 201 -40.10 -9.72 35.60
C ASN A 201 -41.28 -8.74 35.47
N HIS A 202 -41.30 -7.64 36.25
CA HIS A 202 -42.37 -6.65 36.21
C HIS A 202 -41.92 -5.37 35.44
N PRO A 203 -42.74 -4.82 34.54
CA PRO A 203 -42.35 -3.65 33.73
C PRO A 203 -42.11 -2.37 34.55
N ASP A 204 -42.65 -2.30 35.77
CA ASP A 204 -42.46 -1.16 36.69
C ASP A 204 -41.28 -1.35 37.66
N ASP A 205 -40.47 -2.40 37.48
CA ASP A 205 -39.30 -2.62 38.32
C ASP A 205 -38.26 -1.51 38.11
N LYS A 206 -37.68 -1.03 39.22
CA LYS A 206 -36.76 0.11 39.22
C LYS A 206 -35.42 -0.19 38.54
N TYR A 207 -35.03 -1.46 38.48
CA TYR A 207 -33.75 -1.91 37.93
C TYR A 207 -33.95 -3.14 37.07
N LEU A 208 -33.30 -3.17 35.90
CA LEU A 208 -33.33 -4.29 34.97
C LEU A 208 -31.97 -4.99 35.00
N TYR A 209 -31.99 -6.32 35.14
CA TYR A 209 -30.78 -7.14 35.17
C TYR A 209 -30.81 -8.13 33.99
N GLU A 210 -29.73 -8.14 33.22
CA GLU A 210 -29.44 -9.22 32.27
C GLU A 210 -28.42 -10.16 32.92
N ILE A 211 -28.76 -11.44 33.00
CA ILE A 211 -27.93 -12.45 33.64
C ILE A 211 -27.46 -13.42 32.56
N VAL A 212 -26.14 -13.51 32.37
CA VAL A 212 -25.50 -14.44 31.43
C VAL A 212 -24.68 -15.45 32.22
N VAL A 213 -24.95 -16.74 32.01
CA VAL A 213 -24.22 -17.84 32.65
C VAL A 213 -23.42 -18.60 31.59
N GLU A 214 -22.10 -18.54 31.69
CA GLU A 214 -21.18 -19.23 30.78
C GLU A 214 -20.45 -20.35 31.53
N THR A 215 -20.47 -21.58 31.00
CA THR A 215 -19.89 -22.76 31.67
C THR A 215 -18.50 -23.13 31.16
N GLY A 216 -17.96 -22.37 30.19
CA GLY A 216 -16.63 -22.53 29.60
C GLY A 216 -16.67 -22.69 28.08
N PHE A 217 -15.57 -22.34 27.41
CA PHE A 217 -15.46 -22.30 25.94
C PHE A 217 -15.08 -23.65 25.30
N ASP A 218 -14.39 -24.53 26.05
CA ASP A 218 -13.86 -25.78 25.52
C ASP A 218 -14.90 -26.89 25.33
N PHE A 219 -14.62 -27.79 24.39
CA PHE A 219 -15.44 -28.97 24.15
C PHE A 219 -15.52 -29.84 25.41
N GLY A 220 -16.73 -29.99 25.96
CA GLY A 220 -16.95 -30.74 27.21
C GLY A 220 -17.05 -29.88 28.47
N ALA A 221 -16.92 -28.55 28.37
CA ALA A 221 -17.11 -27.62 29.51
C ALA A 221 -18.60 -27.37 29.86
N SER A 222 -19.46 -28.39 29.71
CA SER A 222 -20.84 -28.31 30.19
C SER A 222 -20.87 -28.58 31.69
N THR A 223 -21.66 -27.82 32.44
CA THR A 223 -21.93 -28.13 33.85
C THR A 223 -23.23 -28.92 34.01
N SER A 224 -23.30 -29.75 35.06
CA SER A 224 -24.54 -30.38 35.54
C SER A 224 -24.99 -29.83 36.89
N ALA A 225 -24.34 -28.76 37.36
CA ALA A 225 -24.65 -28.17 38.65
C ALA A 225 -25.91 -27.29 38.57
N ASP A 226 -26.73 -27.33 39.61
CA ASP A 226 -27.82 -26.39 39.80
C ASP A 226 -27.25 -25.05 40.28
N VAL A 227 -27.46 -24.00 39.49
CA VAL A 227 -26.96 -22.64 39.77
C VAL A 227 -28.11 -21.78 40.26
N VAL A 228 -27.92 -21.10 41.39
CA VAL A 228 -28.87 -20.14 41.97
C VAL A 228 -28.19 -18.79 42.08
N ILE A 229 -28.87 -17.74 41.63
CA ILE A 229 -28.38 -16.35 41.66
C ILE A 229 -29.32 -15.56 42.55
N VAL A 230 -28.76 -14.89 43.57
CA VAL A 230 -29.51 -14.08 44.53
C VAL A 230 -29.03 -12.64 44.39
N LEU A 231 -29.96 -11.73 44.07
CA LEU A 231 -29.74 -10.29 44.02
C LEU A 231 -30.40 -9.67 45.26
N THR A 232 -29.63 -8.98 46.09
CA THR A 232 -30.08 -8.34 47.35
C THR A 232 -30.00 -6.83 47.27
#